data_AF-A0A6G5AGK3-F1
#
_entry.id   AF-A0A6G5AGK3-F1
#
_cell.length_a   1.000
_cell.length_b   1.000
_cell.length_c   1.000
_cell.angle_alpha   90.00
_cell.angle_beta   90.00
_cell.angle_gamma   90.00
#
_symmetry.space_group_name_H-M   'P 1'
#
loop_
_entity.id
_entity.type
_entity.pdbx_description
1 polymer ?
#
loop_
_entity_poly.entity_id
_entity_poly.type
_entity_poly.pdbx_seq_one_letter_code
_entity_poly.pdbx_strand_id
1 'polypeptide(L)'
;PSRKPLPCMSVSLAVHDYRLRSSHESFMDDCVREKWVSYQQACPSKIGIVEKDKEWGAAYVKKNTTMLVFEDEKTITDKVSTFLEECPYGCVAAFHVEYEDFAGRCFAREKYSRLQSIANALQHAKVPSQEHYVPHVENGLPNLEGVCKKGGSKEECHKRTLVCLLSRKARNAVLVGQLCSHVVFTEAEFNIQSRTFSVPEQSFEEFLSFEGCKHLVALSPSVTSKQLFGSKQKKYILEGVRNFISRHSKLDGMALFSAAQTQMELLVEFFTEVKADLHRHNIKKVLLAGLHLAMLQLTSVAYKGYARLLSS
;
A
#
# COMPACT_ATOMS: atom_id res chain seq x y z
N PRO A 1 -9.96 8.76 23.46
CA PRO A 1 -10.65 7.68 22.73
C PRO A 1 -9.74 7.21 21.58
N SER A 2 -9.52 5.90 21.44
CA SER A 2 -8.70 5.36 20.34
C SER A 2 -9.45 5.54 19.02
N ARG A 3 -8.82 6.19 18.02
CA ARG A 3 -9.36 6.25 16.67
C ARG A 3 -9.48 4.82 16.13
N LYS A 4 -10.61 4.50 15.49
CA LYS A 4 -10.78 3.23 14.77
C LYS A 4 -9.78 3.18 13.61
N PRO A 5 -9.24 2.00 13.30
CA PRO A 5 -8.38 1.84 12.13
C PRO A 5 -9.14 2.12 10.85
N LEU A 6 -8.52 2.86 9.94
CA LEU A 6 -9.03 3.06 8.59
C LEU A 6 -8.59 1.90 7.70
N PRO A 7 -9.52 1.23 6.98
CA PRO A 7 -9.16 0.20 6.01
C PRO A 7 -8.50 0.83 4.78
N CYS A 8 -7.62 0.08 4.12
CA CYS A 8 -7.03 0.52 2.85
C CYS A 8 -7.11 -0.54 1.76
N MET A 9 -7.59 -0.14 0.59
CA MET A 9 -7.53 -0.97 -0.60
C MET A 9 -6.08 -1.08 -1.09
N SER A 10 -5.61 -2.30 -1.35
CA SER A 10 -4.33 -2.53 -2.01
C SER A 10 -4.49 -2.55 -3.53
N VAL A 11 -3.62 -1.84 -4.24
CA VAL A 11 -3.53 -1.87 -5.70
C VAL A 11 -2.09 -2.15 -6.13
N SER A 12 -1.92 -3.04 -7.12
CA SER A 12 -0.61 -3.31 -7.72
C SER A 12 -0.41 -2.43 -8.94
N LEU A 13 0.72 -1.73 -9.01
CA LEU A 13 1.15 -1.00 -10.21
C LEU A 13 2.11 -1.83 -11.09
N ALA A 14 2.31 -3.11 -10.80
CA ALA A 14 3.00 -3.99 -11.74
C ALA A 14 2.08 -4.41 -12.90
N VAL A 15 2.66 -4.64 -14.07
CA VAL A 15 2.01 -5.42 -15.13
C VAL A 15 2.46 -6.87 -14.94
N HIS A 16 1.51 -7.80 -14.89
CA HIS A 16 1.80 -9.22 -14.85
C HIS A 16 1.96 -9.74 -16.29
N ASP A 17 3.16 -10.22 -16.64
CA ASP A 17 3.47 -10.84 -17.92
C ASP A 17 3.47 -12.36 -17.74
N TYR A 18 2.42 -12.98 -18.28
CA TYR A 18 2.20 -14.41 -18.27
C TYR A 18 2.62 -15.04 -19.61
N ARG A 19 3.32 -16.17 -19.51
CA ARG A 19 3.51 -17.11 -20.61
C ARG A 19 2.52 -18.25 -20.46
N LEU A 20 1.53 -18.30 -21.35
CA LEU A 20 0.52 -19.36 -21.45
C LEU A 20 1.12 -20.60 -22.12
N ARG A 21 0.58 -21.79 -21.81
CA ARG A 21 0.91 -23.05 -22.52
C ARG A 21 0.30 -23.04 -23.92
N SER A 22 -0.90 -22.47 -24.07
CA SER A 22 -1.58 -22.36 -25.36
C SER A 22 -2.20 -20.97 -25.58
N SER A 23 -2.47 -20.62 -26.85
CA SER A 23 -3.18 -19.37 -27.18
C SER A 23 -4.67 -19.41 -26.84
N HIS A 24 -5.22 -20.55 -26.43
CA HIS A 24 -6.63 -20.69 -26.08
C HIS A 24 -6.88 -20.46 -24.58
N GLU A 25 -5.84 -20.49 -23.75
CA GLU A 25 -5.95 -20.28 -22.30
C GLU A 25 -6.41 -18.86 -21.93
N SER A 26 -7.29 -18.76 -20.94
CA SER A 26 -7.90 -17.52 -20.46
C SER A 26 -7.41 -17.16 -19.05
N PHE A 27 -8.07 -16.17 -18.43
CA PHE A 27 -7.93 -15.95 -17.00
C PHE A 27 -8.17 -17.25 -16.25
N MET A 28 -7.39 -17.42 -15.19
CA MET A 28 -7.39 -18.57 -14.28
C MET A 28 -6.71 -19.86 -14.75
N ASP A 29 -6.27 -19.94 -16.00
CA ASP A 29 -5.52 -21.09 -16.48
C ASP A 29 -4.06 -21.07 -15.99
N ASP A 30 -3.46 -22.26 -15.90
CA ASP A 30 -2.06 -22.43 -15.53
C ASP A 30 -1.12 -21.75 -16.53
N CYS A 31 -0.20 -20.91 -16.03
CA CYS A 31 0.85 -20.34 -16.84
C CYS A 31 2.17 -21.12 -16.72
N VAL A 32 2.98 -21.10 -17.78
CA VAL A 32 4.35 -21.63 -17.81
C VAL A 32 5.30 -20.72 -17.03
N ARG A 33 5.04 -19.41 -17.06
CA ARG A 33 5.88 -18.40 -16.42
C ARG A 33 5.05 -17.17 -16.08
N GLU A 34 5.31 -16.61 -14.92
CA GLU A 34 4.82 -15.29 -14.49
C GLU A 34 6.02 -14.40 -14.16
N LYS A 35 5.95 -13.12 -14.52
CA LYS A 35 6.88 -12.09 -14.03
C LYS A 35 6.21 -10.72 -14.02
N TRP A 36 6.75 -9.82 -13.21
CA TRP A 36 6.34 -8.41 -13.23
C TRP A 36 7.15 -7.61 -14.24
N VAL A 37 6.48 -6.76 -14.99
CA VAL A 37 7.07 -5.83 -15.95
C VAL A 37 6.50 -4.43 -15.76
N SER A 38 7.22 -3.42 -16.28
CA SER A 38 6.81 -2.03 -16.15
C SER A 38 5.61 -1.71 -17.06
N TYR A 39 4.78 -0.76 -16.64
CA TYR A 39 3.61 -0.29 -17.36
C TYR A 39 3.89 0.24 -18.77
N GLN A 40 5.11 0.70 -19.01
CA GLN A 40 5.58 1.06 -20.36
C GLN A 40 5.51 -0.11 -21.37
N GLN A 41 5.49 -1.37 -20.87
CA GLN A 41 5.32 -2.56 -21.70
C GLN A 41 3.86 -2.75 -22.09
N ALA A 42 2.92 -2.23 -21.29
CA ALA A 42 1.49 -2.21 -21.56
C ALA A 42 1.06 -0.94 -22.34
N CYS A 43 1.95 -0.37 -23.15
CA CYS A 43 1.62 0.76 -24.02
C CYS A 43 0.82 0.33 -25.26
N PRO A 44 -0.32 0.97 -25.57
CA PRO A 44 -1.17 0.58 -26.70
C PRO A 44 -0.43 0.48 -28.03
N SER A 45 0.52 1.38 -28.28
CA SER A 45 1.36 1.40 -29.48
C SER A 45 2.25 0.17 -29.67
N LYS A 46 2.47 -0.63 -28.62
CA LYS A 46 3.38 -1.79 -28.63
C LYS A 46 2.67 -3.14 -28.63
N ILE A 47 1.45 -3.20 -28.11
CA ILE A 47 0.87 -4.48 -27.66
C ILE A 47 -0.41 -4.90 -28.38
N GLY A 48 -1.07 -3.99 -29.09
CA GLY A 48 -2.33 -4.27 -29.79
C GLY A 48 -3.56 -3.81 -29.01
N ILE A 49 -4.70 -4.48 -29.22
CA ILE A 49 -5.99 -4.11 -28.63
C ILE A 49 -5.98 -4.47 -27.14
N VAL A 50 -6.29 -3.48 -26.30
CA VAL A 50 -6.48 -3.68 -24.86
C VAL A 50 -7.93 -4.10 -24.62
N GLU A 51 -8.10 -5.31 -24.12
CA GLU A 51 -9.37 -5.86 -23.70
C GLU A 51 -9.60 -5.56 -22.21
N LYS A 52 -10.87 -5.50 -21.80
CA LYS A 52 -11.26 -5.23 -20.41
C LYS A 52 -12.14 -6.36 -19.91
N ASP A 53 -11.70 -6.95 -18.81
CA ASP A 53 -12.49 -7.95 -18.10
C ASP A 53 -13.31 -7.26 -17.01
N LYS A 54 -14.64 -7.33 -17.14
CA LYS A 54 -15.58 -6.69 -16.19
C LYS A 54 -15.65 -7.44 -14.86
N GLU A 55 -15.48 -8.75 -14.85
CA GLU A 55 -15.55 -9.56 -13.64
C GLU A 55 -14.33 -9.31 -12.77
N TRP A 56 -13.15 -9.25 -13.39
CA TRP A 56 -11.88 -9.01 -12.71
C TRP A 56 -11.59 -7.51 -12.52
N GLY A 57 -12.34 -6.65 -13.21
CA GLY A 57 -12.12 -5.21 -13.26
C GLY A 57 -10.71 -4.86 -13.73
N ALA A 58 -10.13 -5.66 -14.63
CA ALA A 58 -8.74 -5.55 -15.06
C ALA A 58 -8.66 -5.34 -16.58
N ALA A 59 -7.59 -4.70 -17.03
CA ALA A 59 -7.23 -4.63 -18.44
C ALA A 59 -6.25 -5.76 -18.77
N TYR A 60 -6.34 -6.28 -19.98
CA TYR A 60 -5.38 -7.26 -20.46
C TYR A 60 -5.12 -7.13 -21.95
N VAL A 61 -3.98 -7.69 -22.36
CA VAL A 61 -3.62 -7.85 -23.77
C VAL A 61 -3.08 -9.25 -23.96
N LYS A 62 -3.64 -9.96 -24.92
CA LYS A 62 -3.22 -11.33 -25.25
C LYS A 62 -2.69 -11.38 -26.68
N LYS A 63 -1.48 -11.89 -26.83
CA LYS A 63 -0.83 -12.12 -28.12
C LYS A 63 -0.18 -13.49 -28.14
N ASN A 64 -0.73 -14.40 -28.93
CA ASN A 64 -0.33 -15.81 -28.96
C ASN A 64 -0.40 -16.42 -27.54
N THR A 65 0.73 -16.88 -27.04
CA THR A 65 0.92 -17.47 -25.70
C THR A 65 1.44 -16.46 -24.68
N THR A 66 1.38 -15.16 -24.95
CA THR A 66 1.74 -14.12 -23.99
C THR A 66 0.51 -13.32 -23.61
N MET A 67 0.32 -13.10 -22.31
CA MET A 67 -0.77 -12.30 -21.76
C MET A 67 -0.23 -11.30 -20.76
N LEU A 68 -0.52 -10.02 -20.99
CA LEU A 68 -0.25 -8.95 -20.03
C LEU A 68 -1.55 -8.65 -19.29
N VAL A 69 -1.56 -8.74 -17.97
CA VAL A 69 -2.69 -8.34 -17.11
C VAL A 69 -2.26 -7.17 -16.26
N PHE A 70 -3.08 -6.12 -16.21
CA PHE A 70 -2.75 -4.89 -15.51
C PHE A 70 -4.00 -4.06 -15.19
N GLU A 71 -3.84 -3.09 -14.31
CA GLU A 71 -4.78 -1.98 -14.20
C GLU A 71 -4.40 -0.87 -15.19
N ASP A 72 -5.36 -0.32 -15.92
CA ASP A 72 -5.20 0.95 -16.63
C ASP A 72 -5.75 2.12 -15.81
N GLU A 73 -5.61 3.35 -16.30
CA GLU A 73 -6.09 4.54 -15.59
C GLU A 73 -7.58 4.49 -15.30
N LYS A 74 -8.37 3.90 -16.19
CA LYS A 74 -9.82 3.79 -16.01
C LYS A 74 -10.15 2.69 -14.99
N THR A 75 -9.60 1.48 -15.15
CA THR A 75 -9.94 0.36 -14.28
C THR A 75 -9.49 0.62 -12.84
N ILE A 76 -8.34 1.28 -12.63
CA ILE A 76 -7.89 1.64 -11.28
C ILE A 76 -8.77 2.72 -10.65
N THR A 77 -9.20 3.73 -11.41
CA THR A 77 -10.11 4.76 -10.92
C THR A 77 -11.48 4.18 -10.59
N ASP A 78 -12.02 3.31 -11.44
CA ASP A 78 -13.30 2.63 -11.20
C ASP A 78 -13.21 1.83 -9.88
N LYS A 79 -12.17 1.01 -9.71
CA LYS A 79 -11.94 0.21 -8.50
C LYS A 79 -11.81 1.04 -7.23
N VAL A 80 -11.00 2.10 -7.27
CA VAL A 80 -10.83 3.01 -6.13
C VAL A 80 -12.14 3.71 -5.79
N SER A 81 -12.90 4.15 -6.80
CA SER A 81 -14.18 4.83 -6.59
C SER A 81 -15.20 3.89 -5.94
N THR A 82 -15.36 2.66 -6.46
CA THR A 82 -16.24 1.65 -5.86
C THR A 82 -15.83 1.33 -4.41
N PHE A 83 -14.52 1.20 -4.13
CA PHE A 83 -14.06 1.03 -2.75
C PHE A 83 -14.42 2.21 -1.85
N LEU A 84 -14.31 3.45 -2.34
CA LEU A 84 -14.62 4.65 -1.55
C LEU A 84 -16.12 4.87 -1.36
N GLU A 85 -16.98 4.30 -2.21
CA GLU A 85 -18.42 4.26 -1.97
C GLU A 85 -18.74 3.38 -0.74
N GLU A 86 -18.07 2.24 -0.59
CA GLU A 86 -18.24 1.36 0.58
C GLU A 86 -17.46 1.84 1.82
N CYS A 87 -16.31 2.46 1.60
CA CYS A 87 -15.39 2.94 2.63
C CYS A 87 -15.04 4.42 2.40
N PRO A 88 -15.94 5.38 2.72
CA PRO A 88 -15.75 6.80 2.40
C PRO A 88 -14.50 7.45 3.00
N TYR A 89 -13.97 6.89 4.09
CA TYR A 89 -12.75 7.32 4.77
C TYR A 89 -11.58 6.35 4.55
N GLY A 90 -11.75 5.37 3.66
CA GLY A 90 -10.73 4.39 3.33
C GLY A 90 -9.50 5.03 2.71
N CYS A 91 -8.41 4.28 2.72
CA CYS A 91 -7.15 4.68 2.10
C CYS A 91 -6.80 3.76 0.93
N VAL A 92 -5.79 4.10 0.14
CA VAL A 92 -5.26 3.22 -0.90
C VAL A 92 -3.77 2.98 -0.64
N ALA A 93 -3.34 1.73 -0.74
CA ALA A 93 -1.96 1.32 -0.69
C ALA A 93 -1.51 0.86 -2.09
N ALA A 94 -0.69 1.67 -2.75
CA ALA A 94 -0.11 1.37 -4.05
C ALA A 94 1.20 0.59 -3.88
N PHE A 95 1.21 -0.65 -4.35
CA PHE A 95 2.37 -1.52 -4.39
C PHE A 95 3.06 -1.42 -5.74
N HIS A 96 4.35 -1.77 -5.77
CA HIS A 96 5.10 -1.92 -7.01
C HIS A 96 5.18 -0.62 -7.83
N VAL A 97 5.27 0.53 -7.14
CA VAL A 97 5.32 1.86 -7.76
C VAL A 97 6.51 2.00 -8.72
N GLU A 98 7.59 1.25 -8.51
CA GLU A 98 8.73 1.21 -9.43
C GLU A 98 8.40 0.66 -10.83
N TYR A 99 7.28 -0.06 -10.96
CA TYR A 99 6.81 -0.59 -12.24
C TYR A 99 5.92 0.39 -12.99
N GLU A 100 5.64 1.58 -12.46
CA GLU A 100 4.95 2.62 -13.22
C GLU A 100 5.78 3.11 -14.43
N ASP A 101 5.13 3.79 -15.38
CA ASP A 101 5.81 4.57 -16.43
C ASP A 101 6.25 5.93 -15.86
N PHE A 102 7.24 5.90 -14.99
CA PHE A 102 7.78 7.11 -14.34
C PHE A 102 8.39 8.12 -15.33
N ALA A 103 8.76 7.65 -16.53
CA ALA A 103 9.43 8.43 -17.55
C ALA A 103 8.46 8.98 -18.61
N GLY A 104 7.19 8.54 -18.63
CA GLY A 104 6.20 8.97 -19.62
C GLY A 104 6.58 8.50 -21.02
N ARG A 105 7.07 7.26 -21.13
CA ARG A 105 7.47 6.68 -22.42
C ARG A 105 6.28 6.22 -23.26
N CYS A 106 5.11 6.08 -22.65
CA CYS A 106 3.86 5.92 -23.36
C CYS A 106 3.40 7.27 -23.91
N PHE A 107 3.47 7.47 -25.24
CA PHE A 107 3.10 8.75 -25.86
C PHE A 107 1.69 9.24 -25.50
N ALA A 108 0.75 8.32 -25.24
CA ALA A 108 -0.63 8.64 -24.89
C ALA A 108 -0.88 8.80 -23.38
N ARG A 109 0.15 8.73 -22.53
CA ARG A 109 0.00 8.76 -21.06
C ARG A 109 0.99 9.72 -20.42
N GLU A 110 0.59 10.30 -19.32
CA GLU A 110 1.48 11.09 -18.48
C GLU A 110 2.40 10.20 -17.63
N LYS A 111 3.45 10.80 -17.06
CA LYS A 111 4.31 10.14 -16.08
C LYS A 111 3.46 9.71 -14.88
N TYR A 112 3.63 8.48 -14.43
CA TYR A 112 2.87 7.94 -13.28
C TYR A 112 1.34 8.01 -13.44
N SER A 113 0.81 7.91 -14.66
CA SER A 113 -0.60 8.16 -14.96
C SER A 113 -1.57 7.41 -14.04
N ARG A 114 -1.30 6.14 -13.74
CA ARG A 114 -2.15 5.35 -12.82
C ARG A 114 -2.07 5.81 -11.37
N LEU A 115 -0.89 6.21 -10.90
CA LEU A 115 -0.73 6.75 -9.55
C LEU A 115 -1.42 8.12 -9.42
N GLN A 116 -1.34 8.95 -10.46
CA GLN A 116 -2.10 10.19 -10.56
C GLN A 116 -3.62 9.91 -10.54
N SER A 117 -4.09 8.91 -11.29
CA SER A 117 -5.50 8.48 -11.27
C SER A 117 -5.99 8.06 -9.88
N ILE A 118 -5.18 7.33 -9.10
CA ILE A 118 -5.51 6.98 -7.70
C ILE A 118 -5.58 8.24 -6.84
N ALA A 119 -4.57 9.11 -6.91
CA ALA A 119 -4.50 10.33 -6.12
C ALA A 119 -5.70 11.24 -6.41
N ASN A 120 -6.05 11.40 -7.69
CA ASN A 120 -7.19 12.19 -8.13
C ASN A 120 -8.51 11.59 -7.63
N ALA A 121 -8.70 10.26 -7.72
CA ALA A 121 -9.89 9.59 -7.19
C ALA A 121 -10.05 9.81 -5.68
N LEU A 122 -8.96 9.74 -4.92
CA LEU A 122 -8.96 9.98 -3.47
C LEU A 122 -9.30 11.43 -3.10
N GLN A 123 -8.81 12.40 -3.88
CA GLN A 123 -9.07 13.83 -3.67
C GLN A 123 -10.51 14.22 -4.00
N HIS A 124 -11.08 13.66 -5.07
CA HIS A 124 -12.40 14.07 -5.58
C HIS A 124 -13.57 13.20 -5.09
N ALA A 125 -13.31 12.06 -4.45
CA ALA A 125 -14.37 11.22 -3.93
C ALA A 125 -15.21 11.98 -2.87
N LYS A 126 -16.53 11.99 -3.06
CA LYS A 126 -17.45 12.69 -2.17
C LYS A 126 -17.36 12.10 -0.75
N VAL A 127 -17.17 12.96 0.24
CA VAL A 127 -17.33 12.56 1.65
C VAL A 127 -18.81 12.77 1.98
N PRO A 128 -19.54 11.74 2.45
CA PRO A 128 -20.92 11.92 2.90
C PRO A 128 -20.99 13.07 3.92
N SER A 129 -21.88 14.03 3.68
CA SER A 129 -22.18 15.07 4.67
C SER A 129 -22.59 14.38 5.98
N GLN A 130 -21.93 14.74 7.08
CA GLN A 130 -22.06 14.06 8.38
C GLN A 130 -23.52 13.93 8.87
N GLU A 131 -24.45 14.73 8.36
CA GLU A 131 -25.86 14.76 8.76
C GLU A 131 -26.69 13.50 8.44
N HIS A 132 -26.25 12.63 7.51
CA HIS A 132 -27.06 11.47 7.08
C HIS A 132 -26.39 10.11 7.28
N TYR A 133 -25.18 10.06 7.86
CA TYR A 133 -24.53 8.78 8.17
C TYR A 133 -24.92 8.31 9.56
N VAL A 134 -26.05 7.60 9.67
CA VAL A 134 -26.38 6.80 10.86
C VAL A 134 -25.68 5.44 10.66
N PRO A 135 -24.57 5.15 11.37
CA PRO A 135 -23.93 3.86 11.20
C PRO A 135 -24.85 2.75 11.73
N HIS A 136 -25.31 1.87 10.85
CA HIS A 136 -25.94 0.61 11.23
C HIS A 136 -24.86 -0.38 11.76
N VAL A 137 -24.22 -0.08 12.90
CA VAL A 137 -23.43 -1.07 13.68
C VAL A 137 -23.41 -0.65 15.16
N GLU A 138 -23.84 -1.57 16.04
CA GLU A 138 -23.97 -1.50 17.51
C GLU A 138 -22.71 -1.11 18.32
N ASN A 139 -21.60 -0.73 17.69
CA ASN A 139 -20.38 -0.36 18.39
C ASN A 139 -19.83 0.96 17.82
N GLY A 140 -20.18 2.07 18.47
CA GLY A 140 -20.05 3.46 18.01
C GLY A 140 -18.79 3.80 17.21
N LEU A 141 -18.97 4.53 16.09
CA LEU A 141 -17.85 5.16 15.38
C LEU A 141 -17.24 6.30 16.22
N PRO A 142 -15.92 6.54 16.11
CA PRO A 142 -15.29 7.66 16.79
C PRO A 142 -15.87 8.97 16.26
N ASN A 143 -16.26 9.86 17.17
CA ASN A 143 -16.66 11.21 16.82
C ASN A 143 -15.47 11.95 16.16
N LEU A 144 -15.55 12.16 14.85
CA LEU A 144 -14.52 12.83 14.04
C LEU A 144 -14.65 14.37 14.06
N GLU A 145 -15.69 14.94 14.67
CA GLU A 145 -15.96 16.38 14.68
C GLU A 145 -14.89 17.22 15.42
N GLY A 146 -14.09 16.59 16.28
CA GLY A 146 -13.07 17.28 17.08
C GLY A 146 -11.73 17.55 16.38
N VAL A 147 -11.50 17.01 15.17
CA VAL A 147 -10.16 17.05 14.53
C VAL A 147 -10.02 18.24 13.57
N CYS A 148 -11.12 18.80 13.08
CA CYS A 148 -11.11 19.88 12.08
C CYS A 148 -11.24 21.30 12.66
N LYS A 149 -11.03 21.52 13.97
CA LYS A 149 -11.06 22.85 14.62
C LYS A 149 -9.80 22.99 15.51
N LYS A 150 -9.00 24.06 15.53
CA LYS A 150 -9.13 25.47 15.11
C LYS A 150 -7.86 25.89 14.34
N GLY A 151 -7.99 26.44 13.13
CA GLY A 151 -6.90 27.16 12.45
C GLY A 151 -6.55 26.65 11.03
N GLY A 152 -6.88 25.41 10.68
CA GLY A 152 -6.73 24.89 9.32
C GLY A 152 -7.98 25.18 8.47
N SER A 153 -7.80 25.52 7.19
CA SER A 153 -8.90 25.60 6.23
C SER A 153 -9.68 24.28 6.21
N LYS A 154 -11.02 24.33 6.15
CA LYS A 154 -11.91 23.14 6.07
C LYS A 154 -11.45 22.09 5.03
N GLU A 155 -10.74 22.52 3.99
CA GLU A 155 -10.14 21.67 2.95
C GLU A 155 -9.11 20.67 3.46
N GLU A 156 -8.39 20.94 4.54
CA GLU A 156 -7.26 20.10 4.96
C GLU A 156 -7.71 18.84 5.72
N CYS A 157 -8.91 18.83 6.29
CA CYS A 157 -9.37 17.77 7.18
C CYS A 157 -9.84 16.48 6.46
N HIS A 158 -9.97 16.52 5.13
CA HIS A 158 -10.53 15.41 4.36
C HIS A 158 -9.56 14.79 3.36
N LYS A 159 -8.26 15.11 3.43
CA LYS A 159 -7.27 14.46 2.56
C LYS A 159 -7.18 12.97 2.91
N ARG A 160 -7.74 12.14 2.03
CA ARG A 160 -7.60 10.68 2.12
C ARG A 160 -6.14 10.29 1.92
N THR A 161 -5.79 9.13 2.48
CA THR A 161 -4.40 8.67 2.49
C THR A 161 -4.10 7.80 1.28
N LEU A 162 -3.04 8.17 0.55
CA LEU A 162 -2.40 7.33 -0.46
C LEU A 162 -1.04 6.90 0.09
N VAL A 163 -0.88 5.59 0.32
CA VAL A 163 0.36 4.97 0.79
C VAL A 163 1.06 4.35 -0.40
N CYS A 164 2.32 4.71 -0.63
CA CYS A 164 3.12 4.19 -1.73
C CYS A 164 4.25 3.32 -1.19
N LEU A 165 4.25 2.04 -1.55
CA LEU A 165 5.27 1.10 -1.13
C LEU A 165 6.38 1.06 -2.17
N LEU A 166 7.62 1.31 -1.73
CA LEU A 166 8.78 1.51 -2.58
C LEU A 166 9.86 0.48 -2.25
N SER A 167 10.37 -0.17 -3.29
CA SER A 167 11.61 -0.94 -3.25
C SER A 167 12.80 -0.05 -3.63
N ARG A 168 14.04 -0.57 -3.54
CA ARG A 168 15.26 0.12 -4.00
C ARG A 168 15.26 0.44 -5.50
N LYS A 169 14.32 -0.14 -6.25
CA LYS A 169 14.18 0.08 -7.69
C LYS A 169 13.33 1.31 -8.02
N ALA A 170 12.65 1.90 -7.02
CA ALA A 170 11.88 3.11 -7.22
C ALA A 170 12.78 4.22 -7.75
N ARG A 171 12.40 4.84 -8.86
CA ARG A 171 13.08 5.99 -9.45
C ARG A 171 12.18 7.21 -9.37
N ASN A 172 12.74 8.39 -9.65
CA ASN A 172 12.03 9.67 -9.73
C ASN A 172 11.16 9.96 -8.48
N ALA A 173 11.85 10.00 -7.35
CA ALA A 173 11.39 10.30 -6.01
C ALA A 173 10.40 11.46 -5.89
N VAL A 174 10.66 12.55 -6.61
CA VAL A 174 9.99 13.84 -6.43
C VAL A 174 8.49 13.72 -6.68
N LEU A 175 8.09 13.10 -7.80
CA LEU A 175 6.66 13.01 -8.12
C LEU A 175 5.92 12.04 -7.20
N VAL A 176 6.59 10.97 -6.73
CA VAL A 176 6.00 10.03 -5.77
C VAL A 176 5.71 10.74 -4.45
N GLY A 177 6.63 11.55 -3.92
CA GLY A 177 6.41 12.33 -2.69
C GLY A 177 5.28 13.36 -2.82
N GLN A 178 5.06 13.91 -4.02
CA GLN A 178 3.95 14.84 -4.29
C GLN A 178 2.59 14.16 -4.40
N LEU A 179 2.54 12.94 -4.94
CA LEU A 179 1.29 12.20 -5.15
C LEU A 179 0.86 11.42 -3.90
N CYS A 180 1.81 10.90 -3.12
CA CYS A 180 1.56 10.01 -2.00
C CYS A 180 1.61 10.76 -0.67
N SER A 181 0.63 10.55 0.22
CA SER A 181 0.70 11.14 1.56
C SER A 181 1.66 10.40 2.49
N HIS A 182 1.91 9.12 2.22
CA HIS A 182 2.90 8.31 2.92
C HIS A 182 3.70 7.49 1.91
N VAL A 183 4.99 7.37 2.14
CA VAL A 183 5.89 6.47 1.41
C VAL A 183 6.46 5.46 2.38
N VAL A 184 6.56 4.21 1.93
CA VAL A 184 7.00 3.08 2.76
C VAL A 184 8.22 2.43 2.11
N PHE A 185 9.36 2.48 2.78
CA PHE A 185 10.56 1.77 2.35
C PHE A 185 10.50 0.30 2.76
N THR A 186 10.44 -0.62 1.79
CA THR A 186 10.16 -2.04 2.05
C THR A 186 11.39 -2.93 2.25
N GLU A 187 12.61 -2.38 2.11
CA GLU A 187 13.85 -3.15 2.13
C GLU A 187 14.63 -3.06 3.46
N ALA A 188 13.93 -2.74 4.56
CA ALA A 188 14.55 -2.87 5.88
C ALA A 188 14.50 -4.32 6.36
N GLU A 189 15.67 -4.81 6.78
CA GLU A 189 15.83 -6.15 7.31
C GLU A 189 16.12 -6.09 8.80
N PHE A 190 15.49 -6.96 9.58
CA PHE A 190 15.76 -7.09 11.01
C PHE A 190 16.59 -8.34 11.28
N ASN A 191 17.77 -8.16 11.87
CA ASN A 191 18.60 -9.27 12.32
C ASN A 191 18.30 -9.56 13.79
N ILE A 192 17.71 -10.73 14.05
CA ILE A 192 17.30 -11.15 15.40
C ILE A 192 18.49 -11.37 16.35
N GLN A 193 19.65 -11.78 15.83
CA GLN A 193 20.84 -12.07 16.63
C GLN A 193 21.50 -10.79 17.13
N SER A 194 21.72 -9.82 16.23
CA SER A 194 22.28 -8.52 16.58
C SER A 194 21.23 -7.55 17.15
N ARG A 195 19.94 -7.85 16.99
CA ARG A 195 18.80 -6.98 17.35
C ARG A 195 18.83 -5.63 16.65
N THR A 196 19.35 -5.60 15.42
CA THR A 196 19.51 -4.38 14.64
C THR A 196 18.72 -4.46 13.35
N PHE A 197 18.28 -3.29 12.89
CA PHE A 197 17.80 -3.09 11.53
C PHE A 197 18.96 -2.72 10.62
N SER A 198 18.96 -3.27 9.41
CA SER A 198 19.83 -2.86 8.32
C SER A 198 18.98 -2.38 7.14
N VAL A 199 19.44 -1.31 6.51
CA VAL A 199 18.86 -0.74 5.28
C VAL A 199 19.98 -0.51 4.27
N PRO A 200 19.74 -0.66 2.97
CA PRO A 200 20.69 -0.22 1.94
C PRO A 200 20.87 1.30 2.00
N GLU A 201 22.04 1.77 2.47
CA GLU A 201 22.29 3.17 2.83
C GLU A 201 21.94 4.16 1.70
N GLN A 202 22.44 3.92 0.48
CA GLN A 202 22.19 4.80 -0.65
C GLN A 202 20.68 4.92 -0.97
N SER A 203 20.00 3.79 -1.13
CA SER A 203 18.56 3.80 -1.45
C SER A 203 17.69 4.34 -0.32
N PHE A 204 18.16 4.20 0.93
CA PHE A 204 17.44 4.71 2.09
C PHE A 204 17.59 6.23 2.24
N GLU A 205 18.77 6.80 2.00
CA GLU A 205 18.94 8.26 1.97
C GLU A 205 18.19 8.90 0.80
N GLU A 206 18.20 8.26 -0.38
CA GLU A 206 17.35 8.68 -1.51
C GLU A 206 15.87 8.67 -1.10
N PHE A 207 15.40 7.60 -0.43
CA PHE A 207 14.03 7.53 0.11
C PHE A 207 13.70 8.66 1.10
N LEU A 208 14.62 8.98 2.02
CA LEU A 208 14.43 10.06 3.02
C LEU A 208 14.50 11.47 2.41
N SER A 209 14.84 11.61 1.13
CA SER A 209 14.88 12.88 0.42
C SER A 209 13.53 13.28 -0.18
N PHE A 210 12.49 12.45 -0.05
CA PHE A 210 11.19 12.72 -0.66
C PHE A 210 10.49 13.83 0.11
N GLU A 211 9.99 14.85 -0.59
CA GLU A 211 9.30 15.97 0.04
C GLU A 211 7.77 15.82 -0.07
N GLY A 212 7.03 16.45 0.85
CA GLY A 212 5.57 16.47 0.82
C GLY A 212 4.86 15.23 1.36
N CYS A 213 5.61 14.20 1.76
CA CYS A 213 5.06 12.93 2.26
C CYS A 213 5.65 12.51 3.61
N LYS A 214 4.95 11.61 4.30
CA LYS A 214 5.47 10.95 5.51
C LYS A 214 6.30 9.72 5.17
N HIS A 215 7.42 9.55 5.85
CA HIS A 215 8.36 8.45 5.63
C HIS A 215 8.15 7.32 6.62
N LEU A 216 7.78 6.16 6.14
CA LEU A 216 7.64 4.95 6.94
C LEU A 216 8.68 3.90 6.49
N VAL A 217 9.18 3.13 7.44
CA VAL A 217 9.98 1.93 7.14
C VAL A 217 9.11 0.69 7.33
N ALA A 218 9.21 -0.31 6.46
CA ALA A 218 8.50 -1.57 6.64
C ALA A 218 9.30 -2.55 7.49
N LEU A 219 8.63 -3.28 8.37
CA LEU A 219 9.14 -4.50 8.94
C LEU A 219 8.91 -5.66 7.96
N SER A 220 9.98 -6.37 7.61
CA SER A 220 9.89 -7.52 6.70
C SER A 220 8.89 -8.58 7.19
N PRO A 221 8.07 -9.18 6.30
CA PRO A 221 7.14 -10.25 6.65
C PRO A 221 7.78 -11.45 7.35
N SER A 222 9.08 -11.69 7.14
CA SER A 222 9.80 -12.77 7.83
C SER A 222 9.78 -12.59 9.35
N VAL A 223 9.81 -11.34 9.82
CA VAL A 223 9.83 -10.96 11.24
C VAL A 223 8.48 -11.14 11.91
N THR A 224 7.40 -11.05 11.14
CA THR A 224 6.01 -11.20 11.64
C THR A 224 5.46 -12.62 11.44
N SER A 225 6.31 -13.57 11.05
CA SER A 225 5.92 -14.97 10.89
C SER A 225 5.69 -15.67 12.25
N LYS A 226 4.79 -16.67 12.26
CA LYS A 226 4.38 -17.40 13.48
C LYS A 226 5.54 -17.91 14.35
N GLN A 227 6.67 -18.24 13.72
CA GLN A 227 7.85 -18.79 14.40
C GLN A 227 8.55 -17.78 15.32
N LEU A 228 8.27 -16.48 15.18
CA LEU A 228 8.97 -15.42 15.92
C LEU A 228 8.18 -14.84 17.09
N PHE A 229 6.96 -15.33 17.37
CA PHE A 229 6.16 -14.86 18.51
C PHE A 229 6.53 -15.48 19.86
N GLY A 230 7.74 -16.06 19.98
CA GLY A 230 8.32 -16.33 21.30
C GLY A 230 8.52 -15.04 22.08
N SER A 231 8.24 -15.05 23.40
CA SER A 231 8.29 -13.85 24.26
C SER A 231 9.65 -13.15 24.23
N LYS A 232 10.75 -13.90 24.07
CA LYS A 232 12.12 -13.38 23.99
C LYS A 232 12.40 -12.69 22.65
N GLN A 233 12.06 -13.31 21.53
CA GLN A 233 12.26 -12.77 20.18
C GLN A 233 11.44 -11.50 19.98
N LYS A 234 10.19 -11.51 20.44
CA LYS A 234 9.28 -10.37 20.44
C LYS A 234 9.88 -9.16 21.17
N LYS A 235 10.47 -9.36 22.35
CA LYS A 235 11.19 -8.30 23.08
C LYS A 235 12.36 -7.73 22.28
N TYR A 236 13.12 -8.58 21.58
CA TYR A 236 14.24 -8.14 20.73
C TYR A 236 13.77 -7.33 19.54
N ILE A 237 12.65 -7.72 18.91
CA ILE A 237 12.07 -6.97 17.81
C ILE A 237 11.60 -5.59 18.30
N LEU A 238 10.87 -5.52 19.42
CA LEU A 238 10.41 -4.25 20.01
C LEU A 238 11.59 -3.31 20.33
N GLU A 239 12.64 -3.85 20.97
CA GLU A 239 13.87 -3.10 21.26
C GLU A 239 14.53 -2.58 19.97
N GLY A 240 14.66 -3.42 18.95
CA GLY A 240 15.22 -3.05 17.66
C GLY A 240 14.41 -1.96 16.96
N VAL A 241 13.07 -2.09 16.95
CA VAL A 241 12.16 -1.14 16.31
C VAL A 241 12.29 0.23 16.96
N ARG A 242 12.25 0.26 18.30
CA ARG A 242 12.42 1.47 19.09
C ARG A 242 13.77 2.12 18.78
N ASN A 243 14.86 1.36 18.87
CA ASN A 243 16.21 1.88 18.63
C ASN A 243 16.37 2.41 17.20
N PHE A 244 15.83 1.72 16.20
CA PHE A 244 15.91 2.15 14.81
C PHE A 244 15.13 3.45 14.55
N ILE A 245 13.88 3.52 15.00
CA ILE A 245 13.03 4.72 14.83
C ILE A 245 13.59 5.91 15.59
N SER A 246 14.14 5.72 16.79
CA SER A 246 14.74 6.81 17.57
C SER A 246 16.01 7.37 16.93
N ARG A 247 16.79 6.56 16.21
CA ARG A 247 18.01 7.00 15.52
C ARG A 247 17.73 7.78 14.23
N HIS A 248 16.58 7.53 13.59
CA HIS A 248 16.22 8.15 12.32
C HIS A 248 15.11 9.19 12.52
N SER A 249 15.50 10.41 12.88
CA SER A 249 14.58 11.51 13.16
C SER A 249 13.65 11.85 11.98
N LYS A 250 14.13 11.66 10.74
CA LYS A 250 13.39 11.86 9.49
C LYS A 250 12.26 10.84 9.25
N LEU A 251 12.25 9.69 9.93
CA LEU A 251 11.16 8.72 9.79
C LEU A 251 9.94 9.18 10.57
N ASP A 252 8.78 9.21 9.93
CA ASP A 252 7.50 9.48 10.58
C ASP A 252 6.91 8.25 11.26
N GLY A 253 7.39 7.05 10.92
CA GLY A 253 7.03 5.83 11.63
C GLY A 253 7.33 4.54 10.91
N MET A 254 6.46 3.53 11.09
CA MET A 254 6.71 2.16 10.66
C MET A 254 5.47 1.49 10.08
N ALA A 255 5.69 0.65 9.08
CA ALA A 255 4.71 -0.26 8.52
C ALA A 255 5.02 -1.70 8.94
N LEU A 256 4.00 -2.45 9.31
CA LEU A 256 4.06 -3.84 9.75
C LEU A 256 3.34 -4.69 8.71
N PHE A 257 4.09 -5.34 7.83
CA PHE A 257 3.51 -6.28 6.87
C PHE A 257 3.68 -7.71 7.36
N SER A 258 2.63 -8.51 7.18
CA SER A 258 2.73 -9.94 7.43
C SER A 258 2.53 -10.79 6.20
N ALA A 259 3.13 -11.98 6.21
CA ALA A 259 2.95 -12.94 5.14
C ALA A 259 1.50 -13.44 5.09
N ALA A 260 1.07 -13.92 3.93
CA ALA A 260 -0.30 -14.36 3.68
C ALA A 260 -0.83 -15.40 4.68
N GLN A 261 0.07 -16.26 5.17
CA GLN A 261 -0.23 -17.34 6.11
C GLN A 261 -0.32 -16.90 7.58
N THR A 262 -0.03 -15.63 7.90
CA THR A 262 -0.10 -15.15 9.27
C THR A 262 -1.54 -14.92 9.67
N GLN A 263 -1.91 -15.41 10.85
CA GLN A 263 -3.21 -15.14 11.46
C GLN A 263 -3.33 -13.65 11.76
N MET A 264 -4.44 -13.03 11.33
CA MET A 264 -4.67 -11.60 11.49
C MET A 264 -4.63 -11.16 12.95
N GLU A 265 -5.07 -12.03 13.85
CA GLU A 265 -5.07 -11.82 15.30
C GLU A 265 -3.66 -11.57 15.82
N LEU A 266 -2.68 -12.36 15.36
CA LEU A 266 -1.27 -12.23 15.75
C LEU A 266 -0.66 -10.93 15.24
N LEU A 267 -1.00 -10.51 14.01
CA LEU A 267 -0.55 -9.24 13.47
C LEU A 267 -1.13 -8.06 14.27
N VAL A 268 -2.41 -8.13 14.64
CA VAL A 268 -3.09 -7.10 15.44
C VAL A 268 -2.54 -7.04 16.86
N GLU A 269 -2.28 -8.19 17.49
CA GLU A 269 -1.64 -8.29 18.81
C GLU A 269 -0.27 -7.61 18.77
N PHE A 270 0.58 -8.04 17.85
CA PHE A 270 1.93 -7.51 17.71
C PHE A 270 1.95 -6.02 17.40
N PHE A 271 1.07 -5.57 16.51
CA PHE A 271 0.88 -4.15 16.22
C PHE A 271 0.51 -3.35 17.48
N THR A 272 -0.39 -3.89 18.31
CA THR A 272 -0.83 -3.24 19.56
C THR A 272 0.32 -3.10 20.54
N GLU A 273 1.22 -4.06 20.59
CA GLU A 273 2.38 -4.03 21.48
C GLU A 273 3.50 -3.14 20.98
N VAL A 274 3.76 -3.10 19.68
CA VAL A 274 4.64 -2.10 19.07
C VAL A 274 4.13 -0.70 19.43
N LYS A 275 2.83 -0.46 19.27
CA LYS A 275 2.20 0.81 19.64
C LYS A 275 2.37 1.12 21.13
N ALA A 276 2.10 0.16 22.00
CA ALA A 276 2.24 0.32 23.44
C ALA A 276 3.70 0.58 23.84
N ASP A 277 4.66 -0.11 23.23
CA ASP A 277 6.08 0.09 23.51
C ASP A 277 6.56 1.48 23.09
N LEU A 278 6.24 1.93 21.88
CA LEU A 278 6.58 3.28 21.42
C LEU A 278 5.95 4.35 22.32
N HIS A 279 4.69 4.18 22.72
CA HIS A 279 4.01 5.11 23.62
C HIS A 279 4.68 5.17 25.01
N ARG A 280 5.06 4.02 25.59
CA ARG A 280 5.78 3.97 26.88
C ARG A 280 7.11 4.74 26.85
N HIS A 281 7.74 4.84 25.69
CA HIS A 281 8.99 5.57 25.48
C HIS A 281 8.78 6.97 24.90
N ASN A 282 7.53 7.47 24.91
CA ASN A 282 7.15 8.80 24.43
C ASN A 282 7.49 9.05 22.94
N ILE A 283 7.51 7.99 22.13
CA ILE A 283 7.77 8.04 20.69
C ILE A 283 6.44 8.16 19.95
N LYS A 284 6.16 9.35 19.42
CA LYS A 284 4.95 9.65 18.64
C LYS A 284 5.22 9.45 17.15
N LYS A 285 4.87 8.28 16.62
CA LYS A 285 5.13 7.88 15.24
C LYS A 285 3.92 7.19 14.64
N VAL A 286 3.76 7.29 13.32
CA VAL A 286 2.69 6.64 12.57
C VAL A 286 2.94 5.13 12.54
N LEU A 287 1.88 4.35 12.78
CA LEU A 287 1.93 2.90 12.60
C LEU A 287 0.91 2.49 11.54
N LEU A 288 1.40 1.76 10.55
CA LEU A 288 0.62 1.11 9.51
C LEU A 288 0.75 -0.40 9.69
N ALA A 289 -0.36 -1.15 9.62
CA ALA A 289 -0.32 -2.60 9.55
C ALA A 289 -0.95 -3.03 8.21
N GLY A 290 -0.49 -4.12 7.62
CA GLY A 290 -1.11 -4.71 6.44
C GLY A 290 -0.76 -6.18 6.27
N LEU A 291 -1.59 -6.90 5.52
CA LEU A 291 -1.25 -8.24 5.04
C LEU A 291 -0.63 -8.14 3.66
N HIS A 292 0.54 -8.73 3.52
CA HIS A 292 1.17 -9.00 2.24
C HIS A 292 0.71 -10.37 1.73
N LEU A 293 -0.32 -10.37 0.91
CA LEU A 293 -0.78 -11.57 0.21
C LEU A 293 0.16 -11.85 -0.98
N ALA A 294 1.29 -12.50 -0.72
CA ALA A 294 2.23 -12.88 -1.78
C ALA A 294 1.74 -14.08 -2.63
N MET A 295 0.70 -14.80 -2.20
CA MET A 295 0.32 -16.10 -2.78
C MET A 295 -1.17 -16.42 -2.59
N LEU A 296 -2.05 -15.68 -3.25
CA LEU A 296 -3.33 -16.24 -3.70
C LEU A 296 -3.56 -15.77 -5.13
N GLN A 297 -2.91 -16.48 -6.06
CA GLN A 297 -3.43 -16.63 -7.41
C GLN A 297 -4.88 -17.19 -7.28
N LEU A 298 -5.81 -16.69 -8.09
CA LEU A 298 -7.09 -17.33 -8.43
C LEU A 298 -8.27 -17.28 -7.43
N THR A 299 -8.60 -16.14 -6.80
CA THR A 299 -10.02 -15.86 -6.48
C THR A 299 -10.33 -14.37 -6.59
N SER A 300 -11.23 -14.06 -7.52
CA SER A 300 -12.03 -12.84 -7.57
C SER A 300 -12.95 -12.81 -6.35
N VAL A 301 -12.50 -12.19 -5.28
CA VAL A 301 -13.40 -11.50 -4.36
C VAL A 301 -12.76 -10.15 -4.14
N ALA A 302 -13.54 -9.07 -4.22
CA ALA A 302 -13.15 -7.75 -3.78
C ALA A 302 -12.27 -7.85 -2.52
N TYR A 303 -10.95 -7.75 -2.68
CA TYR A 303 -10.03 -7.99 -1.59
C TYR A 303 -10.12 -6.79 -0.66
N LYS A 304 -10.84 -6.96 0.45
CA LYS A 304 -10.69 -6.13 1.66
C LYS A 304 -9.33 -6.47 2.28
N GLY A 305 -8.27 -5.96 1.65
CA GLY A 305 -6.99 -5.81 2.34
C GLY A 305 -7.23 -4.94 3.56
N TYR A 306 -7.07 -5.50 4.76
CA TYR A 306 -7.11 -4.69 5.98
C TYR A 306 -5.72 -4.10 6.19
N ALA A 307 -5.40 -3.02 5.48
CA ALA A 307 -4.38 -2.14 6.02
C ALA A 307 -5.03 -1.30 7.13
N ARG A 308 -4.44 -1.28 8.32
CA ARG A 308 -4.90 -0.47 9.46
C ARG A 308 -3.96 0.71 9.60
N LEU A 309 -4.45 1.92 9.30
CA LEU A 309 -3.76 3.15 9.67
C LEU A 309 -4.25 3.61 11.05
N LEU A 310 -3.35 3.65 12.04
CA LEU A 310 -3.63 4.31 13.33
C LEU A 310 -2.72 5.52 13.49
N SER A 311 -3.30 6.72 13.48
CA SER A 311 -2.62 7.93 13.94
C SER A 311 -2.73 8.04 15.46
N SER A 312 -1.61 8.13 16.17
CA SER A 312 -1.55 8.52 17.60
C SER A 312 -1.69 10.02 17.76
#